data_AF-A0A965KFD0-F1
#
_entry.id   AF-A0A965KFD0-F1
#
_cell.length_a   1.000
_cell.length_b   1.000
_cell.length_c   1.000
_cell.angle_alpha   90.00
_cell.angle_beta   90.00
_cell.angle_gamma   90.00
#
_symmetry.space_group_name_H-M   'P 1'
#
loop_
_entity.id
_entity.type
_entity.pdbx_description
1 polymer ?
#
loop_
_entity_poly.entity_id
_entity_poly.type
_entity_poly.pdbx_seq_one_letter_code
_entity_poly.pdbx_strand_id
1 'polypeptide(L)'
;MKRLSIVLAVLILSFSGNTLLYAHSNGATSIHEISKEVAPTASLEIKKDPTGGFNVHVVTTNFIWRPEKASMKHVPGEGHAHVFLDGRKIMRIYNEWFHLNTYQFATRAGEQLLNIEFVGNDHAPYTIEGSPIGDQKLVDVAPDEIQPAKSPAPKALAGLAVLLILALTVLLFRHKKAK
;
A
#
# COMPACT_ATOMS: atom_id res chain seq x y z
N MET A 1 -43.30 36.27 27.26
CA MET A 1 -43.81 35.13 26.49
C MET A 1 -42.69 34.56 25.63
N LYS A 2 -42.32 33.29 25.88
CA LYS A 2 -41.75 32.28 24.94
C LYS A 2 -40.49 32.66 24.14
N ARG A 3 -39.42 31.87 23.99
CA ARG A 3 -38.97 30.51 24.36
C ARG A 3 -37.47 30.50 24.00
N LEU A 4 -36.55 30.10 24.87
CA LEU A 4 -36.20 28.72 25.25
C LEU A 4 -35.19 28.06 24.28
N SER A 5 -34.00 27.83 24.84
CA SER A 5 -33.09 26.69 24.66
C SER A 5 -32.23 26.53 23.40
N ILE A 6 -30.93 26.74 23.67
CA ILE A 6 -29.77 26.05 23.11
C ILE A 6 -29.97 24.53 23.20
N VAL A 7 -29.85 23.82 22.08
CA VAL A 7 -29.33 22.44 22.04
C VAL A 7 -28.57 22.26 20.73
N LEU A 8 -27.24 22.27 20.82
CA LEU A 8 -26.36 21.79 19.75
C LEU A 8 -26.05 20.33 20.07
N ALA A 9 -26.73 19.40 19.39
CA ALA A 9 -26.39 17.98 19.45
C ALA A 9 -25.40 17.68 18.33
N VAL A 10 -24.09 17.74 18.63
CA VAL A 10 -23.07 17.15 17.75
C VAL A 10 -22.98 15.68 18.10
N LEU A 11 -23.60 14.85 17.27
CA LEU A 11 -23.51 13.39 17.34
C LEU A 11 -22.14 12.98 16.75
N ILE A 12 -21.14 12.81 17.60
CA ILE A 12 -19.88 12.18 17.21
C ILE A 12 -20.15 10.67 17.14
N LEU A 13 -20.47 10.17 15.94
CA LEU A 13 -20.35 8.74 15.67
C LEU A 13 -18.86 8.41 15.62
N SER A 14 -18.35 7.84 16.71
CA SER A 14 -17.09 7.09 16.70
C SER A 14 -17.30 5.87 15.81
N PHE A 15 -17.04 6.02 14.51
CA PHE A 15 -16.98 4.89 13.59
C PHE A 15 -15.66 4.16 13.86
N SER A 16 -15.62 3.34 14.92
CA SER A 16 -14.62 2.29 15.06
C SER A 16 -14.91 1.24 14.00
N GLY A 17 -14.54 1.57 12.75
CA GLY A 17 -14.50 0.61 11.67
C GLY A 17 -13.50 -0.45 12.06
N ASN A 18 -13.98 -1.62 12.47
CA ASN A 18 -13.20 -2.84 12.38
C ASN A 18 -13.04 -3.12 10.89
N THR A 19 -12.12 -2.43 10.23
CA THR A 19 -11.70 -2.79 8.88
C THR A 19 -11.10 -4.18 8.98
N LEU A 20 -11.81 -5.16 8.41
CA LEU A 20 -11.37 -6.54 8.38
C LEU A 20 -10.06 -6.55 7.57
N LEU A 21 -8.96 -7.04 8.16
CA LEU A 21 -7.74 -7.33 7.41
C LEU A 21 -8.13 -8.37 6.36
N TYR A 22 -8.27 -7.95 5.11
CA TYR A 22 -8.44 -8.90 4.02
C TYR A 22 -7.06 -9.39 3.63
N ALA A 23 -6.86 -10.71 3.65
CA ALA A 23 -5.60 -11.31 3.23
C ALA A 23 -5.22 -10.78 1.87
N HIS A 24 -4.09 -10.08 1.79
CA HIS A 24 -3.57 -9.61 0.51
C HIS A 24 -2.67 -10.70 -0.10
N SER A 25 -3.18 -11.94 -0.07
CA SER A 25 -2.53 -13.20 -0.44
C SER A 25 -2.33 -13.35 -1.95
N ASN A 26 -1.88 -12.29 -2.63
CA ASN A 26 -1.50 -12.28 -4.03
C ASN A 26 -0.33 -13.26 -4.25
N GLY A 27 -0.66 -14.54 -4.43
CA GLY A 27 0.26 -15.63 -4.72
C GLY A 27 0.45 -16.69 -3.62
N ALA A 28 -0.21 -16.60 -2.46
CA ALA A 28 -0.09 -17.65 -1.44
C ALA A 28 -1.02 -18.82 -1.76
N THR A 29 -0.47 -20.02 -1.94
CA THR A 29 -1.24 -21.26 -2.18
C THR A 29 -1.65 -21.97 -0.89
N SER A 30 -1.22 -21.44 0.27
CA SER A 30 -1.44 -21.99 1.61
C SER A 30 -1.47 -20.87 2.65
N ILE A 31 -2.02 -21.18 3.82
CA ILE A 31 -2.04 -20.31 5.01
C ILE A 31 -1.50 -21.08 6.22
N HIS A 32 -1.00 -20.35 7.20
CA HIS A 32 -0.60 -20.89 8.51
C HIS A 32 -1.60 -20.44 9.57
N GLU A 33 -2.63 -21.26 9.75
CA GLU A 33 -3.66 -21.04 10.76
C GLU A 33 -3.10 -21.32 12.17
N ILE A 34 -3.20 -20.34 13.08
CA ILE A 34 -2.68 -20.41 14.44
C ILE A 34 -3.80 -20.16 15.44
N SER A 35 -3.77 -20.88 16.56
CA SER A 35 -4.68 -20.63 17.67
C SER A 35 -4.38 -19.29 18.36
N LYS A 36 -5.40 -18.62 18.88
CA LYS A 36 -5.28 -17.27 19.48
C LYS A 36 -4.25 -17.20 20.62
N GLU A 37 -4.01 -18.29 21.33
CA GLU A 37 -3.16 -18.36 22.52
C GLU A 37 -1.67 -18.24 22.19
N VAL A 38 -1.25 -18.72 21.01
CA VAL A 38 0.16 -18.74 20.57
C VAL A 38 0.39 -17.87 19.35
N ALA A 39 -0.66 -17.20 18.87
CA ALA A 39 -0.60 -16.31 17.73
C ALA A 39 0.40 -15.16 17.96
N PRO A 40 1.20 -14.81 16.93
CA PRO A 40 1.87 -13.53 16.86
C PRO A 40 0.90 -12.36 17.05
N THR A 41 1.38 -11.25 17.59
CA THR A 41 0.63 -9.97 17.58
C THR A 41 1.47 -8.89 16.92
N ALA A 42 0.80 -7.90 16.32
CA ALA A 42 1.41 -6.72 15.74
C ALA A 42 0.72 -5.45 16.26
N SER A 43 1.50 -4.39 16.46
CA SER A 43 1.02 -3.03 16.66
C SER A 43 1.97 -2.07 15.94
N LEU A 44 1.42 -1.15 15.16
CA LEU A 44 2.18 -0.13 14.45
C LEU A 44 2.26 1.14 15.30
N GLU A 45 3.48 1.53 15.67
CA GLU A 45 3.78 2.87 16.18
C GLU A 45 4.31 3.72 15.02
N ILE A 46 3.62 4.81 14.71
CA ILE A 46 3.88 5.61 13.52
C ILE A 46 4.26 7.02 13.93
N LYS A 47 5.40 7.49 13.44
CA LYS A 47 5.87 8.86 13.64
C LYS A 47 6.13 9.53 12.31
N LYS A 48 5.54 10.71 12.11
CA LYS A 48 5.84 11.54 10.94
C LYS A 48 7.34 11.87 10.90
N ASP A 49 7.97 11.66 9.75
CA ASP A 49 9.35 12.08 9.52
C ASP A 49 9.36 13.54 9.04
N PRO A 50 10.12 14.46 9.67
CA PRO A 50 10.21 15.85 9.25
C PRO A 50 10.71 16.07 7.82
N THR A 51 11.41 15.08 7.24
CA THR A 51 11.98 15.14 5.89
C THR A 51 11.09 14.47 4.84
N GLY A 52 9.95 13.91 5.24
CA GLY A 52 8.96 13.30 4.36
C GLY A 52 8.69 11.84 4.71
N GLY A 53 7.43 11.41 4.55
CA GLY A 53 7.01 10.05 4.91
C GLY A 53 6.87 9.83 6.42
N PHE A 54 7.02 8.58 6.86
CA PHE A 54 6.83 8.17 8.25
C PHE A 54 7.86 7.13 8.67
N ASN A 55 8.35 7.22 9.91
CA ASN A 55 9.06 6.16 10.58
C ASN A 55 8.05 5.25 11.28
N VAL A 56 8.08 3.96 10.97
CA VAL A 56 7.13 2.97 11.47
C VAL A 56 7.88 1.90 12.24
N HIS A 57 7.45 1.66 13.48
CA HIS A 57 7.92 0.57 14.33
C HIS A 57 6.82 -0.47 14.45
N VAL A 58 7.17 -1.72 14.17
CA VAL A 58 6.32 -2.89 14.31
C VAL A 58 6.60 -3.54 15.66
N VAL A 59 5.78 -3.20 16.65
CA VAL A 59 5.84 -3.86 17.96
C VAL A 59 5.17 -5.22 17.83
N THR A 60 5.84 -6.27 18.28
CA THR A 60 5.34 -7.64 18.12
C THR A 60 5.56 -8.51 19.35
N THR A 61 4.68 -9.49 19.54
CA THR A 61 4.87 -10.61 20.48
C THR A 61 4.73 -11.93 19.74
N ASN A 62 5.35 -12.99 20.25
CA ASN A 62 5.30 -14.35 19.69
C ASN A 62 5.72 -14.46 18.21
N PHE A 63 6.44 -13.46 17.69
CA PHE A 63 7.00 -13.45 16.35
C PHE A 63 8.51 -13.28 16.42
N ILE A 64 9.23 -13.97 15.54
CA ILE A 64 10.67 -13.81 15.39
C ILE A 64 10.99 -13.49 13.94
N TRP A 65 11.58 -12.31 13.74
CA TRP A 65 12.12 -11.90 12.45
C TRP A 65 13.27 -12.84 12.05
N ARG A 66 13.16 -13.41 10.84
CA ARG A 66 14.13 -14.36 10.27
C ARG A 66 14.52 -13.99 8.84
N PRO A 67 15.16 -12.82 8.60
CA PRO A 67 15.63 -12.42 7.27
C PRO A 67 16.40 -13.53 6.55
N GLU A 68 17.28 -14.22 7.27
CA GLU A 68 18.17 -15.26 6.77
C GLU A 68 17.45 -16.54 6.33
N LYS A 69 16.17 -16.71 6.72
CA LYS A 69 15.33 -17.86 6.33
C LYS A 69 14.20 -17.47 5.38
N ALA A 70 14.18 -16.24 4.86
CA ALA A 70 13.17 -15.85 3.89
C ALA A 70 13.21 -16.76 2.64
N SER A 71 12.04 -17.20 2.18
CA SER A 71 11.85 -18.19 1.11
C SER A 71 12.33 -19.61 1.46
N MET A 72 12.51 -19.93 2.74
CA MET A 72 12.80 -21.28 3.22
C MET A 72 11.53 -21.96 3.75
N LYS A 73 11.66 -23.18 4.27
CA LYS A 73 10.55 -23.91 4.88
C LYS A 73 9.97 -23.15 6.07
N HIS A 74 8.65 -23.27 6.23
CA HIS A 74 7.92 -22.76 7.38
C HIS A 74 8.53 -23.25 8.72
N VAL A 75 8.59 -22.32 9.67
CA VAL A 75 8.82 -22.60 11.09
C VAL A 75 7.79 -21.77 11.87
N PRO A 76 7.02 -22.34 12.81
CA PRO A 76 6.00 -21.59 13.54
C PRO A 76 6.58 -20.38 14.28
N GLY A 77 5.88 -19.23 14.18
CA GLY A 77 6.30 -17.97 14.79
C GLY A 77 7.52 -17.28 14.13
N GLU A 78 8.08 -17.83 13.05
CA GLU A 78 9.22 -17.25 12.34
C GLU A 78 8.84 -16.71 10.96
N GLY A 79 9.36 -15.54 10.60
CA GLY A 79 9.25 -15.07 9.22
C GLY A 79 9.58 -13.60 9.02
N HIS A 80 8.73 -12.96 8.21
CA HIS A 80 8.85 -11.56 7.82
C HIS A 80 7.46 -10.95 7.59
N ALA A 81 7.37 -9.66 7.28
CA ALA A 81 6.08 -9.01 7.06
C ALA A 81 5.99 -8.41 5.64
N HIS A 82 4.78 -8.42 5.09
CA HIS A 82 4.43 -7.69 3.89
C HIS A 82 3.72 -6.41 4.29
N VAL A 83 4.07 -5.30 3.64
CA VAL A 83 3.51 -3.97 3.94
C VAL A 83 2.67 -3.51 2.76
N PHE A 84 1.50 -2.97 3.06
CA PHE A 84 0.56 -2.46 2.07
C PHE A 84 0.13 -1.03 2.41
N LEU A 85 -0.14 -0.25 1.38
CA LEU A 85 -0.71 1.08 1.48
C LEU A 85 -1.94 1.15 0.58
N ASP A 86 -3.10 1.49 1.15
CA ASP A 86 -4.40 1.41 0.46
C ASP A 86 -4.62 0.07 -0.23
N GLY A 87 -4.24 -1.02 0.45
CA GLY A 87 -4.40 -2.40 -0.02
C GLY A 87 -3.44 -2.83 -1.14
N ARG A 88 -2.53 -1.97 -1.59
CA ARG A 88 -1.47 -2.33 -2.54
C ARG A 88 -0.21 -2.70 -1.77
N LYS A 89 0.34 -3.87 -2.09
CA LYS A 89 1.64 -4.31 -1.54
C LYS A 89 2.75 -3.38 -2.02
N ILE A 90 3.50 -2.78 -1.11
CA ILE A 90 4.56 -1.82 -1.43
C ILE A 90 5.95 -2.33 -1.09
N MET A 91 6.10 -3.18 -0.07
CA MET A 91 7.39 -3.75 0.31
C MET A 91 7.26 -5.03 1.15
N ARG A 92 8.40 -5.68 1.35
CA ARG A 92 8.62 -6.70 2.39
C ARG A 92 9.57 -6.08 3.42
N ILE A 93 9.34 -6.32 4.70
CA ILE A 93 10.23 -5.90 5.78
C ILE A 93 10.72 -7.13 6.55
N TYR A 94 11.96 -7.06 7.03
CA TYR A 94 12.65 -8.19 7.66
C TYR A 94 13.14 -7.88 9.08
N ASN A 95 12.72 -6.76 9.62
CA ASN A 95 12.98 -6.30 10.97
C ASN A 95 11.80 -5.41 11.43
N GLU A 96 11.90 -4.92 12.65
CA GLU A 96 10.84 -4.17 13.31
C GLU A 96 10.73 -2.69 12.89
N TRP A 97 11.65 -2.16 12.07
CA TRP A 97 11.63 -0.75 11.66
C TRP A 97 11.64 -0.58 10.14
N PHE A 98 10.78 0.30 9.63
CA PHE A 98 10.86 0.75 8.25
C PHE A 98 10.46 2.21 8.08
N HIS A 99 10.96 2.82 7.00
CA HIS A 99 10.52 4.14 6.55
C HIS A 99 9.45 3.98 5.47
N LEU A 100 8.27 4.54 5.71
CA LEU A 100 7.23 4.69 4.70
C LEU A 100 7.51 5.95 3.87
N ASN A 101 8.21 5.76 2.76
CA ASN A 101 8.41 6.82 1.78
C ASN A 101 7.11 7.07 0.99
N THR A 102 6.29 8.00 1.48
CA THR A 102 5.03 8.43 0.84
C THR A 102 5.26 8.92 -0.58
N TYR A 103 6.34 9.66 -0.84
CA TYR A 103 6.66 10.10 -2.19
C TYR A 103 6.80 8.93 -3.15
N GLN A 104 7.33 7.79 -2.72
CA GLN A 104 7.46 6.61 -3.58
C GLN A 104 6.15 5.81 -3.71
N PHE A 105 5.36 5.72 -2.65
CA PHE A 105 4.32 4.69 -2.54
C PHE A 105 2.88 5.22 -2.54
N ALA A 106 2.66 6.48 -2.13
CA ALA A 106 1.35 7.08 -2.06
C ALA A 106 0.84 7.47 -3.46
N THR A 107 -0.46 7.25 -3.68
CA THR A 107 -1.13 7.58 -4.95
C THR A 107 -2.07 8.78 -4.83
N ARG A 108 -2.33 9.24 -3.61
CA ARG A 108 -3.23 10.36 -3.28
C ARG A 108 -2.79 11.01 -1.97
N ALA A 109 -3.17 12.27 -1.79
CA ALA A 109 -3.05 12.96 -0.51
C ALA A 109 -4.17 12.53 0.46
N GLY A 110 -4.04 12.92 1.72
CA GLY A 110 -4.97 12.62 2.80
C GLY A 110 -4.75 11.24 3.42
N GLU A 111 -5.72 10.81 4.22
CA GLU A 111 -5.67 9.54 4.95
C GLU A 111 -5.58 8.33 4.03
N GLN A 112 -4.50 7.56 4.16
CA GLN A 112 -4.32 6.26 3.51
C GLN A 112 -4.15 5.17 4.55
N LEU A 113 -4.67 3.98 4.27
CA LEU A 113 -4.58 2.85 5.19
C LEU A 113 -3.24 2.14 4.99
N LEU A 114 -2.33 2.30 5.94
CA LEU A 114 -1.14 1.49 6.07
C LEU A 114 -1.53 0.19 6.79
N ASN A 115 -1.16 -0.96 6.22
CA ASN A 115 -1.31 -2.23 6.93
C ASN A 115 -0.05 -3.09 6.76
N ILE A 116 0.14 -4.01 7.70
CA ILE A 116 1.13 -5.08 7.58
C ILE A 116 0.45 -6.43 7.74
N GLU A 117 1.07 -7.46 7.18
CA GLU A 117 0.67 -8.86 7.32
C GLU A 117 1.91 -9.67 7.67
N PHE A 118 1.88 -10.45 8.74
CA PHE A 118 2.93 -11.41 9.06
C PHE A 118 2.81 -12.65 8.17
N VAL A 119 3.94 -13.07 7.64
CA VAL A 119 4.05 -14.27 6.82
C VAL A 119 5.18 -15.17 7.32
N GLY A 120 5.03 -16.47 7.11
CA GLY A 120 6.07 -17.45 7.39
C GLY A 120 7.29 -17.29 6.48
N ASN A 121 8.35 -18.04 6.79
CA ASN A 121 9.54 -18.17 5.94
C ASN A 121 9.19 -18.55 4.48
N ASP A 122 8.10 -19.28 4.27
CA ASP A 122 7.60 -19.73 2.96
C ASP A 122 6.65 -18.72 2.28
N HIS A 123 6.52 -17.51 2.81
CA HIS A 123 5.62 -16.43 2.37
C HIS A 123 4.11 -16.70 2.54
N ALA A 124 3.72 -17.82 3.17
CA ALA A 124 2.32 -18.05 3.49
C ALA A 124 1.90 -17.20 4.70
N PRO A 125 0.73 -16.54 4.67
CA PRO A 125 0.28 -15.67 5.74
C PRO A 125 -0.04 -16.45 7.01
N TYR A 126 0.28 -15.86 8.14
CA TYR A 126 -0.25 -16.31 9.42
C TYR A 126 -1.68 -15.82 9.60
N THR A 127 -2.58 -16.70 10.04
CA THR A 127 -4.00 -16.39 10.18
C THR A 127 -4.57 -16.86 11.52
N ILE A 128 -5.62 -16.18 11.98
CA ILE A 128 -6.51 -16.60 13.07
C ILE A 128 -7.93 -16.52 12.53
N GLU A 129 -8.66 -17.63 12.60
CA GLU A 129 -10.00 -17.81 12.04
C GLU A 129 -10.04 -17.35 10.57
N GLY A 130 -8.99 -17.65 9.80
CA GLY A 130 -8.83 -17.23 8.41
C GLY A 130 -8.51 -15.74 8.19
N SER A 131 -8.45 -14.93 9.25
CA SER A 131 -8.06 -13.52 9.17
C SER A 131 -6.53 -13.38 9.34
N PRO A 132 -5.83 -12.63 8.48
CA PRO A 132 -4.40 -12.43 8.61
C PRO A 132 -4.02 -11.77 9.93
N ILE A 133 -2.88 -12.18 10.48
CA ILE A 133 -2.26 -11.54 11.62
C ILE A 133 -1.45 -10.35 11.14
N GLY A 134 -1.75 -9.18 11.71
CA GLY A 134 -1.13 -7.91 11.34
C GLY A 134 -1.72 -6.76 12.13
N ASP A 135 -1.45 -5.54 11.68
CA ASP A 135 -2.08 -4.32 12.19
C ASP A 135 -2.23 -3.32 11.05
N GLN A 136 -3.13 -2.35 11.24
CA GLN A 136 -3.42 -1.30 10.28
C GLN A 136 -3.64 0.04 10.98
N LYS A 137 -3.16 1.11 10.36
CA LYS A 137 -3.30 2.48 10.83
C LYS A 137 -3.51 3.42 9.66
N LEU A 138 -4.26 4.49 9.88
CA LEU A 138 -4.33 5.59 8.94
C LEU A 138 -3.05 6.44 9.05
N VAL A 139 -2.53 6.83 7.90
CA VAL A 139 -1.45 7.82 7.76
C VAL A 139 -1.94 8.98 6.90
N ASP A 140 -1.75 10.21 7.35
CA ASP A 140 -2.18 11.41 6.62
C ASP A 140 -1.08 11.88 5.67
N VAL A 141 -1.24 11.63 4.38
CA VAL A 141 -0.22 11.92 3.37
C VAL A 141 -0.36 13.34 2.84
N ALA A 142 0.72 14.11 2.97
CA ALA A 142 0.73 15.49 2.51
C ALA A 142 0.66 15.58 0.96
N PRO A 143 -0.01 16.60 0.39
CA PRO A 143 -0.13 16.77 -1.07
C PRO A 143 1.18 16.93 -1.84
N ASP A 144 2.25 17.36 -1.18
CA ASP A 144 3.59 17.52 -1.74
C ASP A 144 4.46 16.25 -1.59
N GLU A 145 3.94 15.21 -0.92
CA GLU A 145 4.60 13.92 -0.73
C GLU A 145 4.00 12.79 -1.59
N ILE A 146 3.37 13.14 -2.71
CA ILE A 146 2.88 12.16 -3.69
C ILE A 146 3.66 12.32 -5.00
N GLN A 147 3.96 11.21 -5.69
CA GLN A 147 4.49 11.36 -7.05
C GLN A 147 3.47 12.10 -7.91
N PRO A 148 3.88 13.11 -8.69
CA PRO A 148 3.02 13.63 -9.74
C PRO A 148 2.62 12.46 -10.65
N ALA A 149 1.32 12.38 -10.99
CA ALA A 149 0.83 11.35 -11.90
C ALA A 149 1.73 11.33 -13.15
N LYS A 150 2.26 10.15 -13.51
CA LYS A 150 3.06 10.00 -14.73
C LYS A 150 2.25 10.59 -15.88
N SER A 151 2.70 11.70 -16.44
CA SER A 151 2.06 12.29 -17.61
C SER A 151 2.05 11.22 -18.71
N PRO A 152 0.94 11.06 -19.45
CA PRO A 152 0.91 10.10 -20.55
C PRO A 152 2.08 10.41 -21.48
N ALA A 153 2.92 9.41 -21.74
CA ALA A 153 4.14 9.60 -22.50
C ALA A 153 3.81 10.22 -23.87
N PRO A 154 4.59 11.20 -24.37
CA PRO A 154 4.33 11.87 -25.65
C PRO A 154 4.48 10.97 -26.90
N LYS A 155 4.72 9.67 -26.71
CA LYS A 155 4.97 8.69 -27.78
C LYS A 155 3.78 8.57 -28.76
N ALA A 156 2.55 8.79 -28.30
CA ALA A 156 1.37 8.72 -29.16
C ALA A 156 1.28 9.89 -30.16
N LEU A 157 1.64 11.11 -29.76
CA LEU A 157 1.65 12.28 -30.64
C LEU A 157 2.81 12.27 -31.63
N ALA A 158 3.99 11.79 -31.22
CA ALA A 158 5.15 11.70 -32.09
C ALA A 158 4.92 10.74 -33.27
N GLY A 159 4.26 9.60 -33.04
CA GLY A 159 3.94 8.64 -34.11
C GLY A 159 2.98 9.21 -35.16
N LEU A 160 1.98 9.99 -34.74
CA LEU A 160 1.00 10.59 -35.64
C LEU A 160 1.63 11.67 -36.54
N ALA A 161 2.54 12.48 -35.99
CA ALA A 161 3.26 13.52 -36.73
C ALA A 161 4.15 12.92 -37.83
N VAL A 162 4.85 11.81 -37.55
CA VAL A 162 5.69 11.11 -38.53
C VAL A 162 4.85 10.52 -39.68
N LEU A 163 3.68 9.94 -39.37
CA LEU A 163 2.76 9.42 -40.38
C LEU A 163 2.20 10.52 -41.28
N LEU A 164 1.85 11.68 -40.72
CA LEU A 164 1.37 12.84 -41.49
C LEU A 164 2.46 13.41 -42.41
N ILE A 165 3.71 13.48 -41.95
CA ILE A 165 4.86 13.93 -42.76
C ILE A 165 5.14 12.95 -43.91
N LEU A 166 5.07 11.64 -43.64
CA LEU A 166 5.19 10.59 -44.67
C LEU A 166 4.06 10.66 -45.70
N ALA A 167 2.81 10.86 -45.26
CA ALA A 167 1.68 10.99 -46.17
C ALA A 167 1.81 12.24 -47.07
N LEU A 168 2.23 13.37 -46.49
CA LEU A 168 2.41 14.62 -47.24
C LEU A 168 3.55 14.52 -48.26
N THR A 169 4.67 13.89 -47.89
CA THR A 169 5.81 13.67 -48.81
C THR A 169 5.43 12.76 -49.98
N VAL A 170 4.67 11.68 -49.74
CA VAL A 170 4.15 10.82 -50.81
C VAL A 170 3.19 11.58 -51.73
N LEU A 171 2.29 12.41 -51.19
CA LEU A 171 1.36 13.22 -51.98
C LEU A 171 2.10 14.23 -52.89
N LEU A 172 3.10 14.93 -52.34
CA LEU A 172 3.93 15.88 -53.08
C LEU A 172 4.74 15.18 -54.18
N PHE A 173 5.25 13.97 -53.93
CA PHE A 173 5.98 13.19 -54.93
C PHE A 173 5.07 12.71 -56.07
N ARG A 174 3.84 12.26 -55.76
CA ARG A 174 2.85 11.87 -56.79
C ARG A 174 2.43 13.06 -57.65
N HIS A 175 2.28 14.25 -57.07
CA HIS A 175 1.92 15.45 -57.82
C HIS A 175 3.04 15.91 -58.78
N LYS A 176 4.32 15.75 -58.42
CA LYS A 176 5.44 16.09 -59.32
C LYS A 176 5.57 15.14 -60.52
N LYS A 177 5.10 13.90 -60.41
CA LYS A 177 5.19 12.88 -61.47
C LYS A 177 4.03 12.96 -62.48
N ALA A 178 3.00 13.73 -62.19
CA ALA A 178 1.81 13.92 -63.02
C ALA A 178 1.81 15.23 -63.84
N LYS A 179 2.93 15.97 -63.82
CA LYS A 179 3.26 17.06 -64.73
C LYS A 179 4.43 16.62 -65.60
#